data_AF-M0M2K0-F1
#
_entry.id   AF-M0M2K0-F1
#
_cell.length_a   1.000
_cell.length_b   1.000
_cell.length_c   1.000
_cell.angle_alpha   90.00
_cell.angle_beta   90.00
_cell.angle_gamma   90.00
#
_symmetry.space_group_name_H-M   'P 1'
#
loop_
_entity.id
_entity.type
_entity.pdbx_description
1 polymer ?
#
loop_
_entity_poly.entity_id
_entity_poly.type
_entity_poly.pdbx_seq_one_letter_code
_entity_poly.pdbx_strand_id
1 'polypeptide(L)'
;MTEYFGYESSLDLVEAREQYLENIERLCNQVKNPIYIPFHKRDENFARKNLDIDILPYEFSDKKTLRRVSAVEKMICMRYHSLVFAIICNKPLLPIAYEPKVSELAERVDVSSYLPHKHIPAEFEYPDNILELKKSSMENFELLSDYCSF
;
A
#
# COMPACT_ATOMS: atom_id res chain seq x y z
N MET A 1 15.62 -15.67 19.55
CA MET A 1 15.03 -14.34 19.34
C MET A 1 14.29 -14.40 18.03
N THR A 2 12.96 -14.25 18.06
CA THR A 2 12.13 -14.31 16.86
C THR A 2 12.04 -12.91 16.26
N GLU A 3 12.79 -12.69 15.17
CA GLU A 3 12.52 -11.59 14.25
C GLU A 3 11.11 -11.81 13.70
N TYR A 4 10.18 -10.92 14.01
CA TYR A 4 8.88 -10.91 13.34
C TYR A 4 8.98 -9.90 12.22
N PHE A 5 9.03 -10.36 10.97
CA PHE A 5 8.91 -9.50 9.79
C PHE A 5 9.93 -8.35 9.74
N GLY A 6 11.22 -8.65 9.97
CA GLY A 6 12.31 -7.66 9.94
C GLY A 6 12.30 -6.67 11.11
N TYR A 7 11.39 -6.84 12.08
CA TYR A 7 11.42 -6.10 13.33
C TYR A 7 12.29 -6.83 14.34
N GLU A 8 13.25 -6.10 14.90
CA GLU A 8 14.08 -6.55 16.00
C GLU A 8 13.22 -6.74 17.25
N SER A 9 13.49 -7.77 18.05
CA SER A 9 12.73 -8.02 19.29
C SER A 9 12.87 -6.90 20.34
N SER A 10 13.85 -6.00 20.16
CA SER A 10 14.12 -4.82 20.97
C SER A 10 13.53 -3.52 20.40
N LEU A 11 12.70 -3.58 19.36
CA LEU A 11 12.15 -2.39 18.72
C LEU A 11 11.31 -1.56 19.69
N ASP A 12 11.67 -0.29 19.86
CA ASP A 12 10.83 0.68 20.53
C ASP A 12 9.66 1.08 19.62
N LEU A 13 8.44 0.72 20.03
CA LEU A 13 7.21 0.99 19.27
C LEU A 13 6.87 2.47 19.19
N VAL A 14 7.30 3.29 20.15
CA VAL A 14 7.10 4.74 20.15
C VAL A 14 8.00 5.36 19.09
N GLU A 15 9.29 5.03 19.15
CA GLU A 15 10.28 5.51 18.18
C GLU A 15 9.93 5.07 16.75
N ALA A 16 9.58 3.80 16.56
CA ALA A 16 9.20 3.27 15.25
C ALA A 16 7.96 3.98 14.67
N ARG A 17 7.03 4.40 15.53
CA ARG A 17 5.86 5.17 15.12
C ARG A 17 6.23 6.60 14.74
N GLU A 18 7.12 7.24 15.49
CA GLU A 18 7.62 8.60 15.17
C GLU A 18 8.36 8.59 13.83
N GLN A 19 9.28 7.65 13.63
CA GLN A 19 10.00 7.46 12.36
C GLN A 19 9.05 7.21 11.19
N TYR A 20 7.98 6.45 11.40
CA TYR A 20 6.95 6.25 10.39
C TYR A 20 6.25 7.56 10.00
N LEU A 21 5.86 8.38 10.97
CA LEU A 21 5.22 9.67 10.70
C LEU A 21 6.16 10.63 9.98
N GLU A 22 7.42 10.73 10.43
CA GLU A 22 8.45 11.54 9.78
C GLU A 22 8.70 11.11 8.34
N ASN A 23 8.74 9.80 8.08
CA ASN A 23 8.89 9.27 6.74
C ASN A 23 7.71 9.65 5.84
N ILE A 24 6.47 9.52 6.29
CA ILE A 24 5.29 9.88 5.50
C ILE A 24 5.32 11.38 5.20
N GLU A 25 5.58 12.22 6.21
CA GLU A 25 5.64 13.67 6.05
C GLU A 25 6.72 14.07 5.04
N ARG A 26 7.93 13.50 5.16
CA ARG A 26 9.01 13.71 4.19
C ARG A 26 8.61 13.29 2.78
N LEU A 27 7.99 12.12 2.63
CA LEU A 27 7.55 11.64 1.31
C LEU A 27 6.45 12.55 0.72
N CYS A 28 5.50 13.01 1.54
CA CYS A 28 4.48 13.98 1.13
C CYS A 28 5.11 15.29 0.64
N ASN A 29 6.15 15.79 1.31
CA ASN A 29 6.87 17.01 0.91
C ASN A 29 7.70 16.83 -0.38
N GLN A 30 8.01 15.60 -0.77
CA GLN A 30 8.76 15.28 -1.98
C GLN A 30 7.87 15.00 -3.20
N VAL A 31 6.55 14.91 -3.01
CA VAL A 31 5.60 14.74 -4.11
C VAL A 31 4.82 16.02 -4.37
N LYS A 32 4.52 16.29 -5.64
CA LYS A 32 3.72 17.45 -6.03
C LYS A 32 2.25 17.18 -5.73
N ASN A 33 1.59 18.10 -5.01
CA ASN A 33 0.16 18.06 -4.69
C ASN A 33 -0.30 16.72 -4.07
N PRO A 34 0.27 16.31 -2.92
CA PRO A 34 -0.13 15.07 -2.26
C PRO A 34 -1.62 15.11 -1.87
N ILE A 35 -2.33 14.03 -2.17
CA ILE A 35 -3.69 13.79 -1.67
C ILE A 35 -3.73 12.44 -0.93
N TYR A 36 -4.46 12.39 0.18
CA TYR A 36 -4.71 11.15 0.91
C TYR A 36 -6.04 10.51 0.47
N ILE A 37 -5.97 9.26 0.03
CA ILE A 37 -7.15 8.45 -0.34
C ILE A 37 -7.38 7.41 0.76
N PRO A 38 -8.38 7.57 1.64
CA PRO A 38 -8.65 6.59 2.69
C PRO A 38 -9.36 5.34 2.14
N PHE A 39 -8.88 4.16 2.54
CA PHE A 39 -9.49 2.86 2.22
C PHE A 39 -10.42 2.35 3.33
N HIS A 40 -10.33 2.95 4.53
CA HIS A 40 -11.19 2.68 5.66
C HIS A 40 -11.42 3.97 6.47
N LYS A 41 -12.51 4.04 7.26
CA LYS A 41 -12.79 5.22 8.11
C LYS A 41 -11.66 5.55 9.08
N ARG A 42 -10.96 4.52 9.57
CA ARG A 42 -9.77 4.67 10.44
C ARG A 42 -8.60 5.35 9.72
N ASP A 43 -8.48 5.15 8.41
CA ASP A 43 -7.40 5.74 7.60
C ASP A 43 -7.65 7.24 7.42
N GLU A 44 -8.91 7.64 7.19
CA GLU A 44 -9.30 9.04 7.17
C GLU A 44 -8.99 9.71 8.52
N ASN A 45 -9.38 9.08 9.63
CA ASN A 45 -9.12 9.62 10.97
C ASN A 45 -7.62 9.72 11.27
N PHE A 46 -6.84 8.73 10.84
CA PHE A 46 -5.38 8.76 10.95
C PHE A 46 -4.80 9.94 10.17
N ALA A 47 -5.17 10.10 8.89
CA ALA A 47 -4.64 11.17 8.06
C ALA A 47 -5.00 12.54 8.62
N ARG A 48 -6.27 12.76 9.01
CA ARG A 48 -6.73 14.06 9.55
C ARG A 48 -6.02 14.45 10.85
N LYS A 49 -5.51 13.48 11.60
CA LYS A 49 -4.83 13.73 12.87
C LYS A 49 -3.33 13.97 12.69
N ASN A 50 -2.70 13.37 11.69
CA ASN A 50 -1.24 13.28 11.61
C ASN A 50 -0.64 13.88 10.34
N LEU A 51 -1.43 14.23 9.32
CA LEU A 51 -0.94 14.70 8.03
C LEU A 51 -1.52 16.07 7.70
N ASP A 52 -0.67 16.95 7.17
CA ASP A 52 -1.04 18.28 6.68
C ASP A 52 -1.10 18.29 5.14
N ILE A 53 -2.03 17.51 4.58
CA ILE A 53 -2.28 17.40 3.14
C ILE A 53 -3.80 17.31 2.87
N ASP A 54 -4.20 17.45 1.61
CA ASP A 54 -5.59 17.28 1.21
C ASP A 54 -6.06 15.83 1.45
N ILE A 55 -7.14 15.66 2.21
CA ILE A 55 -7.68 14.34 2.56
C ILE A 55 -9.07 14.18 1.98
N LEU A 56 -9.23 13.21 1.08
CA LEU A 56 -10.55 12.87 0.54
C LEU A 56 -11.42 12.20 1.63
N PRO A 57 -12.74 12.45 1.64
CA PRO A 57 -13.62 11.77 2.59
C PRO A 57 -13.67 10.27 2.29
N TYR A 58 -13.72 9.45 3.34
CA TYR A 58 -13.94 8.02 3.18
C TYR A 58 -15.34 7.74 2.64
N GLU A 59 -15.41 6.84 1.65
CA GLU A 59 -16.65 6.33 1.10
C GLU A 59 -16.57 4.81 1.00
N PHE A 60 -17.58 4.10 1.51
CA PHE A 60 -17.65 2.63 1.43
C PHE A 60 -18.08 2.20 0.02
N SER A 61 -17.17 2.35 -0.95
CA SER A 61 -17.41 1.97 -2.34
C SER A 61 -16.11 1.73 -3.11
N ASP A 62 -15.83 0.48 -3.45
CA ASP A 62 -14.66 0.10 -4.24
C ASP A 62 -14.63 0.80 -5.59
N LYS A 63 -15.78 0.96 -6.25
CA LYS A 63 -15.89 1.68 -7.53
C LYS A 63 -15.41 3.14 -7.42
N LYS A 64 -15.77 3.84 -6.33
CA LYS A 64 -15.33 5.23 -6.11
C LYS A 64 -13.85 5.28 -5.74
N THR A 65 -13.38 4.38 -4.89
CA THR A 65 -11.97 4.27 -4.53
C THR A 65 -11.10 3.99 -5.75
N LEU A 66 -11.50 3.02 -6.60
CA LEU A 66 -10.83 2.70 -7.85
C LEU A 66 -10.79 3.89 -8.80
N ARG A 67 -11.89 4.64 -8.92
CA ARG A 67 -11.91 5.87 -9.72
C ARG A 67 -10.90 6.90 -9.19
N ARG A 68 -10.81 7.10 -7.87
CA ARG A 68 -9.83 8.03 -7.26
C ARG A 68 -8.40 7.57 -7.53
N VAL A 69 -8.10 6.29 -7.34
CA VAL A 69 -6.79 5.69 -7.62
C VAL A 69 -6.43 5.80 -9.11
N SER A 70 -7.39 5.57 -10.01
CA SER A 70 -7.14 5.70 -11.46
C SER A 70 -6.78 7.13 -11.89
N ALA A 71 -7.16 8.14 -11.10
CA ALA A 71 -6.97 9.55 -11.42
C ALA A 71 -5.63 10.13 -10.93
N VAL A 72 -4.89 9.43 -10.07
CA VAL A 72 -3.58 9.90 -9.61
C VAL A 72 -2.46 9.43 -10.54
N GLU A 73 -1.33 10.15 -10.50
CA GLU A 73 -0.15 9.85 -11.33
C GLU A 73 0.71 8.72 -10.74
N LYS A 74 0.81 8.65 -9.41
CA LYS A 74 1.62 7.67 -8.66
C LYS A 74 1.06 7.49 -7.25
N MET A 75 1.44 6.41 -6.56
CA MET A 75 0.89 6.08 -5.23
C MET A 75 1.94 5.61 -4.22
N ILE A 76 1.91 6.22 -3.04
CA ILE A 76 2.53 5.66 -1.83
C ILE A 76 1.50 4.70 -1.22
N CYS A 77 1.87 3.41 -1.15
CA CYS A 77 0.94 2.34 -0.79
C CYS A 77 1.19 1.87 0.64
N MET A 78 0.45 2.47 1.58
CA MET A 78 0.57 2.21 3.01
C MET A 78 -0.35 1.09 3.51
N ARG A 79 -1.16 0.48 2.64
CA ARG A 79 -2.07 -0.63 2.95
C ARG A 79 -2.12 -1.63 1.82
N TYR A 80 -2.40 -2.89 2.15
CA TYR A 80 -2.56 -3.94 1.15
C TYR A 80 -3.57 -3.57 0.05
N HIS A 81 -4.75 -3.05 0.40
CA HIS A 81 -5.75 -2.64 -0.59
C HIS A 81 -5.28 -1.45 -1.45
N SER A 82 -4.52 -0.51 -0.89
CA SER A 82 -3.94 0.56 -1.71
C SER A 82 -2.98 0.00 -2.76
N LEU A 83 -2.17 -0.99 -2.38
CA LEU A 83 -1.25 -1.66 -3.30
C LEU A 83 -2.00 -2.42 -4.40
N VAL A 84 -3.01 -3.23 -4.03
CA VAL A 84 -3.86 -3.95 -5.00
C VAL A 84 -4.51 -3.01 -6.01
N PHE A 85 -5.12 -1.92 -5.55
CA PHE A 85 -5.81 -0.99 -6.44
C PHE A 85 -4.84 -0.26 -7.37
N ALA A 86 -3.67 0.11 -6.85
CA ALA A 86 -2.66 0.78 -7.64
C ALA A 86 -2.05 -0.14 -8.71
N ILE A 87 -1.86 -1.44 -8.42
CA ILE A 87 -1.47 -2.48 -9.38
C ILE A 87 -2.55 -2.63 -10.47
N ILE A 88 -3.82 -2.75 -10.09
CA ILE A 88 -4.95 -2.86 -11.05
C ILE A 88 -4.97 -1.65 -11.99
N CYS A 89 -4.71 -0.46 -11.47
CA CYS A 89 -4.65 0.78 -12.24
C CYS A 89 -3.31 1.06 -12.93
N ASN A 90 -2.36 0.12 -12.87
CA ASN A 90 -1.01 0.23 -13.44
C ASN A 90 -0.32 1.56 -13.08
N LYS A 91 -0.33 1.92 -11.80
CA LYS A 91 0.29 3.15 -11.29
C LYS A 91 1.72 2.87 -10.84
N PRO A 92 2.66 3.82 -10.96
CA PRO A 92 3.91 3.80 -10.21
C PRO A 92 3.65 3.74 -8.70
N LEU A 93 4.38 2.89 -8.00
CA LEU A 93 4.14 2.49 -6.61
C LEU A 93 5.36 2.78 -5.75
N LEU A 94 5.10 3.18 -4.51
CA LEU A 94 6.05 3.14 -3.39
C LEU A 94 5.39 2.38 -2.22
N PRO A 95 5.54 1.04 -2.14
CA PRO A 95 4.98 0.24 -1.06
C PRO A 95 5.69 0.46 0.29
N ILE A 96 4.90 0.72 1.34
CA ILE A 96 5.37 0.74 2.72
C ILE A 96 4.84 -0.52 3.42
N ALA A 97 5.72 -1.50 3.59
CA ALA A 97 5.39 -2.83 4.09
C ALA A 97 5.44 -2.87 5.62
N TYR A 98 4.33 -2.52 6.26
CA TYR A 98 4.17 -2.70 7.72
C TYR A 98 3.64 -4.11 8.08
N GLU A 99 3.10 -4.87 7.11
CA GLU A 99 2.59 -6.24 7.25
C GLU A 99 3.17 -7.15 6.14
N PRO A 100 3.42 -8.46 6.40
CA PRO A 100 4.01 -9.41 5.45
C PRO A 100 3.34 -9.47 4.08
N LYS A 101 2.01 -9.48 4.04
CA LYS A 101 1.25 -9.52 2.78
C LYS A 101 1.53 -8.34 1.84
N VAL A 102 2.03 -7.21 2.35
CA VAL A 102 2.38 -6.05 1.51
C VAL A 102 3.69 -6.30 0.80
N SER A 103 4.72 -6.80 1.49
CA SER A 103 6.00 -7.14 0.86
C SER A 103 5.86 -8.34 -0.08
N GLU A 104 5.09 -9.35 0.30
CA GLU A 104 4.81 -10.51 -0.56
C GLU A 104 4.12 -10.10 -1.87
N LEU A 105 3.15 -9.17 -1.82
CA LEU A 105 2.50 -8.68 -3.03
C LEU A 105 3.44 -7.79 -3.87
N ALA A 106 4.27 -6.95 -3.23
CA ALA A 106 5.25 -6.11 -3.92
C ALA A 106 6.30 -6.96 -4.66
N GLU A 107 6.81 -8.03 -4.03
CA GLU A 107 7.72 -9.00 -4.64
C GLU A 107 7.10 -9.68 -5.87
N ARG A 108 5.83 -10.09 -5.78
CA ARG A 108 5.12 -10.72 -6.90
C ARG A 108 4.94 -9.81 -8.12
N VAL A 109 5.01 -8.50 -7.95
CA VAL A 109 4.93 -7.53 -9.04
C VAL A 109 6.26 -6.84 -9.30
N ASP A 110 7.37 -7.42 -8.81
CA ASP A 110 8.74 -6.94 -8.98
C ASP A 110 8.92 -5.46 -8.60
N VAL A 111 8.40 -5.08 -7.42
CA VAL A 111 8.54 -3.74 -6.86
C VAL A 111 9.18 -3.77 -5.48
N SER A 112 10.12 -2.87 -5.24
CA SER A 112 10.76 -2.66 -3.93
C SER A 112 9.73 -2.29 -2.86
N SER A 113 9.83 -2.86 -1.66
CA SER A 113 9.00 -2.46 -0.51
C SER A 113 9.85 -2.12 0.70
N TYR A 114 9.39 -1.16 1.50
CA TYR A 114 10.19 -0.59 2.58
C TYR A 114 9.50 -0.71 3.93
N LEU A 115 10.27 -1.02 4.97
CA LEU A 115 9.78 -1.01 6.35
C LEU A 115 9.45 0.43 6.78
N PRO A 116 8.35 0.66 7.49
CA PRO A 116 7.86 2.01 7.81
C PRO A 116 8.80 2.85 8.67
N HIS A 117 9.62 2.19 9.50
CA HIS A 117 10.55 2.82 10.45
C HIS A 117 11.99 2.93 9.92
N LYS A 118 12.26 2.43 8.70
CA LYS A 118 13.58 2.57 8.05
C LYS A 118 13.54 3.73 7.05
N HIS A 119 14.69 4.13 6.53
CA HIS A 119 14.73 5.15 5.48
C HIS A 119 14.01 4.66 4.21
N ILE A 120 13.17 5.51 3.62
CA ILE A 120 12.38 5.19 2.41
C ILE A 120 12.75 6.17 1.28
N PRO A 121 13.38 5.74 0.19
CA PRO A 121 13.63 6.61 -0.96
C PRO A 121 12.31 7.03 -1.62
N ALA A 122 12.24 8.24 -2.19
CA ALA A 122 11.08 8.71 -2.94
C ALA A 122 11.11 8.24 -4.41
N GLU A 123 11.41 6.95 -4.59
CA GLU A 123 11.51 6.28 -5.88
C GLU A 123 10.23 5.48 -6.11
N PHE A 124 9.64 5.62 -7.29
CA PHE A 124 8.38 4.97 -7.63
C PHE A 124 8.61 4.03 -8.80
N GLU A 125 8.17 2.79 -8.65
CA GLU A 125 8.40 1.74 -9.63
C GLU A 125 7.06 1.32 -10.25
N TYR A 126 7.05 1.01 -11.55
CA TYR A 126 5.87 0.42 -12.16
C TYR A 126 5.79 -1.06 -11.79
N PRO A 127 4.61 -1.58 -11.45
CA PRO A 127 4.43 -3.01 -11.22
C PRO A 127 4.68 -3.78 -12.52
N ASP A 128 5.50 -4.82 -12.45
CA ASP A 128 5.68 -5.81 -13.50
C ASP A 128 4.90 -7.10 -13.16
N ASN A 129 5.00 -8.12 -14.01
CA ASN A 129 4.40 -9.45 -13.82
C ASN A 129 2.87 -9.44 -13.61
N ILE A 130 2.19 -8.34 -13.95
CA ILE A 130 0.73 -8.18 -13.77
C ILE A 130 -0.04 -9.24 -14.55
N LEU A 131 0.44 -9.62 -15.75
CA LEU A 131 -0.21 -10.63 -16.58
C LEU A 131 -0.15 -12.01 -15.94
N GLU A 132 1.00 -12.38 -15.36
CA GLU A 132 1.16 -13.63 -14.63
C GLU A 132 0.30 -13.65 -13.37
N LEU A 133 0.28 -12.54 -12.61
CA LEU A 133 -0.57 -12.40 -11.44
C LEU A 133 -2.06 -12.56 -11.79
N LYS A 134 -2.51 -11.98 -12.91
CA LYS A 134 -3.88 -12.15 -13.42
C LYS A 134 -4.16 -13.60 -13.81
N LYS A 135 -3.24 -14.24 -14.53
CA LYS A 135 -3.37 -15.64 -14.93
C LYS A 135 -3.50 -16.56 -13.72
N SER A 136 -2.58 -16.44 -12.75
CA SER A 136 -2.63 -17.21 -11.49
C SER A 136 -3.92 -16.95 -10.71
N SER A 137 -4.42 -15.71 -10.70
CA SER A 137 -5.70 -15.39 -10.07
C SER A 137 -6.88 -16.09 -10.75
N MET A 138 -6.90 -16.12 -12.08
CA MET A 138 -7.94 -16.83 -12.85
C MET A 138 -7.92 -18.32 -12.58
N GLU A 139 -6.76 -18.96 -12.62
CA GLU A 139 -6.59 -20.39 -12.30
C GLU A 139 -7.10 -20.72 -10.90
N ASN A 140 -6.81 -19.86 -9.90
CA ASN A 140 -7.32 -20.05 -8.54
C ASN A 140 -8.85 -19.92 -8.46
N PHE A 141 -9.47 -18.99 -9.21
CA PHE A 141 -10.92 -18.85 -9.26
C PHE A 141 -11.60 -20.05 -9.94
N GLU A 142 -10.99 -20.60 -10.99
CA GLU A 142 -11.47 -21.82 -11.66
C GLU A 142 -11.45 -23.01 -10.69
N LEU A 143 -10.34 -23.22 -9.98
CA LEU A 143 -10.25 -24.25 -8.95
C LEU A 143 -11.34 -24.09 -7.87
N LEU A 144 -11.55 -22.87 -7.35
CA LEU A 144 -12.60 -22.60 -6.37
C LEU A 144 -14.00 -22.90 -6.92
N SER A 145 -14.26 -22.57 -8.19
CA SER A 145 -15.52 -22.89 -8.86
C SER A 145 -15.74 -24.40 -8.90
N ASP A 146 -14.72 -25.17 -9.23
CA ASP A 146 -14.78 -26.64 -9.28
C ASP A 146 -15.06 -27.23 -7.88
N TYR A 147 -14.52 -26.63 -6.82
CA TYR A 147 -14.78 -27.04 -5.43
C TYR A 147 -16.15 -26.61 -4.89
N CYS A 148 -16.76 -25.56 -5.43
CA CYS A 148 -18.06 -25.04 -4.99
C CYS A 148 -19.24 -25.47 -5.86
N SER A 149 -18.99 -26.25 -6.92
CA SER A 149 -20.03 -26.84 -7.77
C SER A 149 -20.60 -28.09 -7.10
N PHE A 150 -21.68 -27.91 -6.33
CA PHE A 150 -22.55 -29.00 -5.85
C PHE A 150 -23.64 -29.34 -6.87
#